data_AF-A0A016VS34-F1
#
_entry.id   AF-A0A016VS34-F1
#
_cell.length_a   1.000
_cell.length_b   1.000
_cell.length_c   1.000
_cell.angle_alpha   90.00
_cell.angle_beta   90.00
_cell.angle_gamma   90.00
#
_symmetry.space_group_name_H-M   'P 1'
#
loop_
_entity.id
_entity.type
_entity.pdbx_description
1 polymer ?
#
loop_
_entity_poly.entity_id
_entity_poly.type
_entity_poly.pdbx_seq_one_letter_code
_entity_poly.pdbx_strand_id
1 'polypeptide(L)'
;MDPCARDEQHRRVYCVNNAGKRAAPRMCSAVQAPPNKRPCDISKCPYEWVPGPWNTCSKTCGKGTQFRFVECRVKTPNTTKYSEPAVPKEKCEALPMPIEAQECDLNACESEFQWQIGPWGPCSQTCGQGVRRRKVRCYSRQGVLVSRSKCEQNSPRPRRTQTCFQRNCKL
;
A
#
# COMPACT_ATOMS: atom_id res chain seq x y z
N MET A 1 2.73 21.85 -17.25
CA MET A 1 3.18 21.48 -15.88
C MET A 1 2.46 20.21 -15.50
N ASP A 2 3.17 19.21 -15.00
CA ASP A 2 2.56 17.95 -14.55
C ASP A 2 1.87 18.18 -13.19
N PRO A 3 0.53 18.11 -13.10
CA PRO A 3 -0.21 18.36 -11.87
C PRO A 3 -0.02 17.26 -10.81
N CYS A 4 0.66 16.17 -11.16
CA CYS A 4 1.02 15.08 -10.27
C CYS A 4 2.53 15.05 -9.97
N ALA A 5 3.30 16.06 -10.41
CA ALA A 5 4.73 16.12 -10.15
C ALA A 5 5.03 16.72 -8.76
N ARG A 6 5.63 15.89 -7.90
CA ARG A 6 6.13 16.18 -6.54
C ARG A 6 5.08 16.82 -5.62
N ASP A 7 4.87 16.19 -4.47
CA ASP A 7 3.99 16.68 -3.42
C ASP A 7 4.51 17.95 -2.74
N GLU A 8 5.81 18.28 -2.86
CA GLU A 8 6.46 19.39 -2.16
C GLU A 8 7.36 20.27 -3.05
N GLN A 9 7.24 21.59 -2.89
CA GLN A 9 8.14 22.61 -3.45
C GLN A 9 9.11 23.12 -2.39
N HIS A 10 10.37 23.29 -2.79
CA HIS A 10 11.41 23.84 -1.92
C HIS A 10 11.81 25.25 -2.38
N ARG A 11 12.05 26.13 -1.42
CA ARG A 11 12.69 27.44 -1.64
C ARG A 11 13.91 27.61 -0.75
N ARG A 12 14.89 28.37 -1.22
CA ARG A 12 16.03 28.76 -0.39
C ARG A 12 15.60 29.88 0.56
N VAL A 13 15.91 29.71 1.84
CA VAL A 13 15.68 30.69 2.89
C VAL A 13 17.05 31.15 3.40
N TYR A 14 17.25 32.45 3.50
CA TYR A 14 18.52 33.04 3.93
C TYR A 14 18.28 33.93 5.15
N CYS A 15 19.23 33.91 6.08
CA CYS A 15 19.31 34.91 7.14
C CYS A 15 19.79 36.23 6.52
N VAL A 16 19.08 37.33 6.80
CA VAL A 16 19.42 38.67 6.30
C VAL A 16 19.45 39.66 7.46
N ASN A 17 20.39 40.60 7.44
CA ASN A 17 20.47 41.67 8.42
C ASN A 17 19.61 42.89 8.02
N ASN A 18 19.57 43.92 8.87
CA ASN A 18 18.76 45.14 8.64
C ASN A 18 19.16 45.94 7.39
N ALA A 19 20.37 45.72 6.86
CA ALA A 19 20.85 46.31 5.62
C ALA A 19 20.54 45.42 4.38
N GLY A 20 19.78 44.34 4.55
CA GLY A 20 19.42 43.40 3.48
C GLY A 20 20.54 42.46 3.04
N LYS A 21 21.69 42.44 3.74
CA LYS A 21 22.82 41.56 3.39
C LYS A 21 22.64 40.19 4.01
N ARG A 22 23.04 39.14 3.26
CA ARG A 22 23.03 37.76 3.76
C ARG A 22 24.00 37.61 4.93
N ALA A 23 23.52 37.01 6.01
CA ALA A 23 24.30 36.63 7.17
C ALA A 23 24.40 35.10 7.29
N ALA A 24 25.29 34.62 8.15
CA ALA A 24 25.37 33.20 8.46
C ALA A 24 24.03 32.71 9.06
N PRO A 25 23.53 31.50 8.72
CA PRO A 25 22.24 31.00 9.22
C PRO A 25 22.09 31.04 10.74
N ARG A 26 23.20 30.79 11.47
CA ARG A 26 23.26 30.85 12.94
C ARG A 26 22.96 32.23 13.55
N MET A 27 23.01 33.29 12.75
CA MET A 27 22.68 34.65 13.20
C MET A 27 21.16 34.89 13.26
N CYS A 28 20.36 33.99 12.68
CA CYS A 28 18.91 33.98 12.78
C CYS A 28 18.45 32.77 13.62
N SER A 29 17.39 32.95 14.41
CA SER A 29 16.79 31.82 15.15
C SER A 29 16.13 30.83 14.19
N ALA A 30 16.45 29.55 14.33
CA ALA A 30 15.83 28.48 13.54
C ALA A 30 14.30 28.40 13.75
N VAL A 31 13.82 28.76 14.95
CA VAL A 31 12.38 28.77 15.28
C VAL A 31 11.61 29.84 14.49
N GLN A 32 12.29 30.92 14.11
CA GLN A 32 11.71 32.02 13.34
C GLN A 32 11.98 31.88 11.83
N ALA A 33 12.67 30.81 11.42
CA ALA A 33 12.96 30.59 10.02
C ALA A 33 11.64 30.36 9.25
N PRO A 34 11.39 31.12 8.18
CA PRO A 34 10.24 30.88 7.33
C PRO A 34 10.23 29.44 6.79
N PRO A 35 9.06 28.82 6.56
CA PRO A 35 8.98 27.50 5.97
C PRO A 35 9.64 27.50 4.59
N ASN A 36 10.62 26.62 4.40
CA ASN A 36 11.35 26.43 3.15
C ASN A 36 10.68 25.40 2.23
N LYS A 37 9.56 24.82 2.68
CA LYS A 37 8.79 23.78 2.03
C LYS A 37 7.33 24.22 1.94
N ARG A 38 6.66 23.90 0.82
CA ARG A 38 5.23 24.12 0.64
C ARG A 38 4.64 22.98 -0.19
N PRO A 39 3.45 22.47 0.12
CA PRO A 39 2.81 21.46 -0.71
C PRO A 39 2.47 22.01 -2.10
N CYS A 40 2.56 21.15 -3.11
CA CYS A 40 2.02 21.42 -4.44
C CYS A 40 0.49 21.30 -4.45
N ASP A 41 -0.17 22.10 -5.27
CA ASP A 41 -1.59 21.90 -5.57
C ASP A 41 -1.76 20.72 -6.54
N ILE A 42 -2.09 19.55 -5.98
CA ILE A 42 -2.33 18.29 -6.70
C ILE A 42 -3.82 18.06 -7.02
N SER A 43 -4.69 19.05 -6.78
CA SER A 43 -6.14 18.93 -6.99
C SER A 43 -6.52 18.57 -8.43
N LYS A 44 -5.72 19.07 -9.40
CA LYS A 44 -5.89 18.84 -10.84
C LYS A 44 -5.21 17.57 -11.35
N CYS A 45 -4.64 16.73 -10.47
CA CYS A 45 -4.02 15.47 -10.89
C CYS A 45 -5.10 14.53 -11.47
N PRO A 46 -4.97 14.05 -12.72
CA PRO A 46 -5.96 13.19 -13.37
C PRO A 46 -5.91 11.73 -12.89
N TYR A 47 -5.05 11.40 -11.94
CA TYR A 47 -4.91 10.05 -11.40
C TYR A 47 -5.40 9.98 -9.94
N GLU A 48 -5.71 8.77 -9.49
CA GLU A 48 -6.08 8.49 -8.11
C GLU A 48 -5.61 7.11 -7.66
N TRP A 49 -5.36 6.97 -6.36
CA TRP A 49 -5.20 5.67 -5.72
C TRP A 49 -6.56 5.03 -5.46
N VAL A 50 -6.80 3.87 -6.06
CA VAL A 50 -8.02 3.09 -5.85
C VAL A 50 -7.70 1.86 -4.99
N PRO A 51 -8.13 1.82 -3.72
CA PRO A 51 -7.96 0.64 -2.89
C PRO A 51 -8.92 -0.46 -3.33
N GLY A 52 -8.38 -1.67 -3.53
CA GLY A 52 -9.17 -2.87 -3.69
C GLY A 52 -9.78 -3.35 -2.36
N PRO A 53 -10.56 -4.45 -2.40
CA PRO A 53 -11.10 -5.06 -1.19
C PRO A 53 -9.97 -5.64 -0.31
N TRP A 54 -10.23 -5.69 0.99
CA TRP A 54 -9.36 -6.40 1.93
C TRP A 54 -9.34 -7.90 1.62
N ASN A 55 -8.14 -8.48 1.64
CA ASN A 55 -7.99 -9.93 1.63
C ASN A 55 -8.37 -10.52 3.00
N THR A 56 -8.44 -11.84 3.05
CA THR A 56 -8.59 -12.59 4.30
C THR A 56 -7.46 -12.28 5.28
N CYS A 57 -7.80 -12.31 6.58
CA CYS A 57 -6.87 -12.11 7.68
C CYS A 57 -5.68 -13.09 7.60
N SER A 58 -4.50 -12.69 8.09
CA SER A 58 -3.28 -13.51 8.08
C SER A 58 -3.36 -14.71 9.02
N LYS A 59 -4.39 -14.79 9.87
CA LYS A 59 -4.71 -15.95 10.70
C LYS A 59 -6.14 -16.38 10.47
N THR A 60 -6.45 -17.61 10.84
CA THR A 60 -7.82 -18.16 10.84
C THR A 60 -8.56 -17.95 12.16
N CYS A 61 -7.89 -17.43 13.20
CA CYS A 61 -8.43 -17.11 14.52
C CYS A 61 -7.54 -16.04 15.20
N GLY A 62 -8.09 -15.35 16.20
CA GLY A 62 -7.45 -14.30 16.98
C GLY A 62 -6.93 -13.13 16.14
N LYS A 63 -5.98 -12.39 16.72
CA LYS A 63 -5.39 -11.19 16.12
C LYS A 63 -4.44 -11.53 14.98
N GLY A 64 -4.66 -10.91 13.82
CA GLY A 64 -3.81 -10.99 12.64
C GLY A 64 -3.76 -9.67 11.88
N THR A 65 -3.34 -9.75 10.62
CA THR A 65 -3.21 -8.62 9.70
C THR A 65 -3.85 -8.98 8.37
N GLN A 66 -4.68 -8.11 7.83
CA GLN A 66 -5.23 -8.24 6.48
C GLN A 66 -4.60 -7.22 5.54
N PHE A 67 -4.52 -7.58 4.27
CA PHE A 67 -3.84 -6.79 3.23
C PHE A 67 -4.79 -6.48 2.09
N ARG A 68 -4.64 -5.34 1.43
CA ARG A 68 -5.34 -5.02 0.17
C ARG A 68 -4.35 -4.52 -0.87
N PHE A 69 -4.74 -4.64 -2.13
CA PHE A 69 -4.00 -4.01 -3.23
C PHE A 69 -4.50 -2.58 -3.42
N VAL A 70 -3.58 -1.67 -3.75
CA VAL A 70 -3.89 -0.30 -4.10
C VAL A 70 -3.32 -0.04 -5.50
N GLU A 71 -4.17 0.39 -6.42
CA GLU A 71 -3.80 0.62 -7.81
C GLU A 71 -3.88 2.11 -8.16
N CYS A 72 -2.93 2.59 -8.95
CA CYS A 72 -3.03 3.92 -9.56
C CYS A 72 -3.92 3.82 -10.80
N ARG A 73 -4.96 4.66 -10.88
CA ARG A 73 -5.91 4.68 -12.00
C ARG A 73 -6.16 6.10 -12.48
N VAL A 74 -6.64 6.24 -13.72
CA VAL A 74 -7.15 7.51 -14.24
C VAL A 74 -8.50 7.80 -13.58
N LYS A 75 -8.70 9.02 -13.08
CA LYS A 75 -10.00 9.50 -12.59
C LYS A 75 -10.99 9.48 -13.76
N THR A 76 -11.99 8.60 -13.73
CA THR A 76 -13.08 8.60 -14.72
C THR A 76 -14.32 9.30 -14.14
N PRO A 77 -14.84 10.33 -14.81
CA PRO A 77 -15.99 11.07 -14.31
C PRO A 77 -17.32 10.29 -14.38
N ASN A 78 -17.43 9.19 -15.15
CA ASN A 78 -18.73 8.55 -15.46
C ASN A 78 -18.70 7.02 -15.74
N THR A 79 -17.76 6.25 -15.20
CA THR A 79 -17.77 4.78 -15.32
C THR A 79 -17.70 4.10 -13.96
N THR A 80 -18.39 2.96 -13.84
CA THR A 80 -18.31 2.08 -12.67
C THR A 80 -16.84 1.80 -12.36
N LYS A 81 -16.46 1.87 -11.07
CA LYS A 81 -15.09 1.77 -10.51
C LYS A 81 -14.26 0.53 -10.92
N TYR A 82 -14.72 -0.27 -11.87
CA TYR A 82 -14.24 -1.62 -12.16
C TYR A 82 -13.78 -1.85 -13.61
N SER A 83 -13.85 -0.86 -14.52
CA SER A 83 -13.59 -1.09 -15.96
C SER A 83 -12.28 -0.54 -16.54
N GLU A 84 -11.62 0.43 -15.89
CA GLU A 84 -10.39 1.02 -16.47
C GLU A 84 -9.10 0.32 -16.03
N PRO A 85 -8.11 0.17 -16.94
CA PRO A 85 -6.84 -0.47 -16.63
C PRO A 85 -6.01 0.38 -15.65
N ALA A 86 -5.33 -0.31 -14.73
CA ALA A 86 -4.34 0.31 -13.86
C ALA A 86 -3.22 0.97 -14.69
N VAL A 87 -2.77 2.15 -14.26
CA VAL A 87 -1.63 2.87 -14.83
C VAL A 87 -0.39 2.65 -13.93
N PRO A 88 0.83 2.96 -14.42
CA PRO A 88 2.04 2.83 -13.60
C PRO A 88 1.95 3.59 -12.27
N LYS A 89 2.52 3.00 -11.20
CA LYS A 89 2.42 3.48 -9.81
C LYS A 89 2.93 4.92 -9.67
N GLU A 90 3.94 5.28 -10.45
CA GLU A 90 4.64 6.56 -10.45
C GLU A 90 3.71 7.73 -10.78
N LYS A 91 2.61 7.47 -11.50
CA LYS A 91 1.61 8.49 -11.84
C LYS A 91 0.82 9.00 -10.62
N CYS A 92 0.79 8.24 -9.54
CA CYS A 92 0.11 8.60 -8.29
C CYS A 92 1.08 8.84 -7.13
N GLU A 93 2.40 8.85 -7.37
CA GLU A 93 3.41 8.89 -6.29
C GLU A 93 3.28 10.14 -5.39
N ALA A 94 2.90 11.28 -5.96
CA ALA A 94 2.66 12.52 -5.21
C ALA A 94 1.28 12.57 -4.50
N LEU A 95 0.42 11.56 -4.70
CA LEU A 95 -0.90 11.49 -4.08
C LEU A 95 -0.83 10.69 -2.77
N PRO A 96 -1.62 11.07 -1.74
CA PRO A 96 -1.70 10.32 -0.48
C PRO A 96 -2.09 8.86 -0.71
N MET A 97 -1.17 7.93 -0.39
CA MET A 97 -1.39 6.51 -0.59
C MET A 97 -2.28 5.94 0.53
N PRO A 98 -3.39 5.25 0.21
CA PRO A 98 -4.19 4.52 1.18
C PRO A 98 -3.39 3.42 1.89
N ILE A 99 -3.75 3.09 3.13
CA ILE A 99 -3.14 1.97 3.87
C ILE A 99 -3.32 0.65 3.11
N GLU A 100 -2.28 -0.18 3.07
CA GLU A 100 -2.30 -1.50 2.42
C GLU A 100 -2.42 -2.66 3.41
N ALA A 101 -2.23 -2.38 4.70
CA ALA A 101 -2.31 -3.36 5.79
C ALA A 101 -3.09 -2.77 6.97
N GLN A 102 -3.89 -3.60 7.62
CA GLN A 102 -4.54 -3.27 8.88
C GLN A 102 -4.70 -4.51 9.76
N GLU A 103 -4.89 -4.29 11.06
CA GLU A 103 -5.20 -5.37 11.99
C GLU A 103 -6.58 -5.98 11.69
N CYS A 104 -6.71 -7.27 12.00
CA CYS A 104 -7.98 -7.99 12.04
C CYS A 104 -8.04 -8.78 13.33
N ASP A 105 -9.20 -8.78 13.98
CA ASP A 105 -9.47 -9.58 15.17
C ASP A 105 -10.58 -10.58 14.85
N LEU A 106 -10.26 -11.86 14.98
CA LEU A 106 -11.16 -12.97 14.75
C LEU A 106 -11.47 -13.64 16.09
N ASN A 107 -12.43 -14.57 16.09
CA ASN A 107 -12.72 -15.41 17.26
C ASN A 107 -11.44 -16.02 17.84
N ALA A 108 -11.41 -16.19 19.16
CA ALA A 108 -10.26 -16.73 19.86
C ALA A 108 -9.81 -18.09 19.29
N CYS A 109 -8.50 -18.35 19.37
CA CYS A 109 -7.94 -19.62 18.92
C CYS A 109 -8.17 -20.69 19.99
N GLU A 110 -9.07 -21.63 19.73
CA GLU A 110 -9.33 -22.78 20.59
C GLU A 110 -8.35 -23.95 20.34
N SER A 111 -7.82 -24.04 19.11
CA SER A 111 -6.87 -25.07 18.73
C SER A 111 -5.42 -24.70 19.06
N GLU A 112 -4.63 -25.70 19.43
CA GLU A 112 -3.18 -25.59 19.61
C GLU A 112 -2.41 -25.28 18.32
N PHE A 113 -3.03 -25.54 17.15
CA PHE A 113 -2.41 -25.33 15.84
C PHE A 113 -3.29 -24.47 14.93
N GLN A 114 -2.68 -23.49 14.28
CA GLN A 114 -3.39 -22.50 13.47
C GLN A 114 -2.72 -22.27 12.12
N TRP A 115 -3.54 -22.00 11.11
CA TRP A 115 -3.04 -21.59 9.81
C TRP A 115 -2.61 -20.13 9.85
N GLN A 116 -1.40 -19.86 9.40
CA GLN A 116 -0.95 -18.52 9.03
C GLN A 116 -0.86 -18.38 7.52
N ILE A 117 -1.46 -17.30 7.03
CA ILE A 117 -1.67 -16.98 5.64
C ILE A 117 -0.79 -15.77 5.32
N GLY A 118 0.19 -15.99 4.44
CA GLY A 118 1.04 -14.92 3.95
C GLY A 118 0.35 -14.06 2.89
N PRO A 119 0.96 -12.91 2.54
CA PRO A 119 0.46 -12.07 1.45
C PRO A 119 0.50 -12.81 0.11
N TRP A 120 -0.34 -12.37 -0.82
CA TRP A 120 -0.25 -12.80 -2.20
C TRP A 120 1.04 -12.28 -2.83
N GLY A 121 1.76 -13.16 -3.53
CA GLY A 121 2.85 -12.76 -4.41
C GLY A 121 2.34 -12.05 -5.68
N PRO A 122 3.26 -11.61 -6.56
CA PRO A 122 2.89 -11.00 -7.83
C PRO A 122 2.06 -11.95 -8.70
N CYS A 123 1.28 -11.38 -9.62
CA CYS A 123 0.60 -12.15 -10.65
C CYS A 123 1.64 -12.83 -11.56
N SER A 124 1.39 -14.07 -11.98
CA SER A 124 2.30 -14.80 -12.87
C SER A 124 2.45 -14.18 -14.26
N GLN A 125 1.55 -13.26 -14.63
CA GLN A 125 1.57 -12.54 -15.89
C GLN A 125 1.67 -11.04 -15.64
N THR A 126 2.30 -10.33 -16.56
CA THR A 126 2.42 -8.86 -16.56
C THR A 126 1.32 -8.17 -17.37
N CYS A 127 0.53 -8.95 -18.12
CA CYS A 127 -0.70 -8.57 -18.81
C CYS A 127 -1.64 -9.79 -18.89
N GLY A 128 -2.92 -9.58 -19.18
CA GLY A 128 -3.94 -10.61 -19.26
C GLY A 128 -4.23 -11.28 -17.92
N GLN A 129 -4.83 -12.47 -18.01
CA GLN A 129 -5.15 -13.33 -16.88
C GLN A 129 -3.91 -14.13 -16.46
N GLY A 130 -3.63 -14.14 -15.16
CA GLY A 130 -2.58 -14.95 -14.56
C GLY A 130 -3.02 -15.57 -13.22
N VAL A 131 -2.05 -16.12 -12.50
CA VAL A 131 -2.26 -16.72 -11.17
C VAL A 131 -1.26 -16.12 -10.20
N ARG A 132 -1.75 -15.69 -9.04
CA ARG A 132 -0.91 -15.32 -7.90
C ARG A 132 -0.89 -16.44 -6.87
N ARG A 133 0.24 -16.59 -6.17
CA ARG A 133 0.46 -17.64 -5.16
C ARG A 133 0.76 -17.02 -3.80
N ARG A 134 0.38 -17.68 -2.71
CA ARG A 134 0.73 -17.28 -1.35
C ARG A 134 1.21 -18.45 -0.50
N LYS A 135 1.98 -18.15 0.53
CA LYS A 135 2.41 -19.13 1.53
C LYS A 135 1.27 -19.35 2.54
N VAL A 136 0.98 -20.61 2.84
CA VAL A 136 0.04 -21.02 3.90
C VAL A 136 0.73 -22.10 4.71
N ARG A 137 1.01 -21.79 5.97
CA ARG A 137 1.86 -22.57 6.89
C ARG A 137 1.12 -22.80 8.20
N CYS A 138 1.40 -23.93 8.85
CA CYS A 138 0.79 -24.30 10.12
C CYS A 138 1.74 -23.91 11.25
N TYR A 139 1.22 -23.24 12.28
CA TYR A 139 1.99 -22.81 13.43
C TYR A 139 1.33 -23.28 14.72
N SER A 140 2.12 -23.57 15.75
CA SER A 140 1.60 -23.77 17.09
C SER A 140 1.14 -22.45 17.71
N ARG A 141 0.43 -22.52 18.84
CA ARG A 141 0.02 -21.35 19.63
C ARG A 141 1.22 -20.51 20.09
N GLN A 142 2.38 -21.12 20.30
CA GLN A 142 3.65 -20.46 20.64
C GLN A 142 4.38 -19.87 19.41
N GLY A 143 3.79 -19.92 18.22
CA GLY A 143 4.38 -19.35 17.00
C GLY A 143 5.46 -20.22 16.35
N VAL A 144 5.55 -21.51 16.69
CA VAL A 144 6.52 -22.44 16.08
C VAL A 144 5.94 -23.04 14.81
N LEU A 145 6.72 -23.03 13.71
CA LEU A 145 6.34 -23.69 12.46
C LEU A 145 6.28 -25.20 12.65
N VAL A 146 5.13 -25.81 12.33
CA VAL A 146 4.90 -27.25 12.49
C VAL A 146 4.42 -27.89 11.19
N SER A 147 4.36 -29.23 11.16
CA SER A 147 3.79 -29.98 10.04
C SER A 147 2.36 -29.51 9.74
N ARG A 148 2.06 -29.38 8.43
CA ARG A 148 0.72 -29.00 7.94
C ARG A 148 -0.39 -29.91 8.47
N SER A 149 -0.09 -31.19 8.70
CA SER A 149 -1.07 -32.19 9.12
C SER A 149 -1.71 -31.84 10.47
N LYS A 150 -1.00 -31.13 11.35
CA LYS A 150 -1.52 -30.70 12.65
C LYS A 150 -2.66 -29.69 12.53
N CYS A 151 -2.60 -28.80 11.53
CA CYS A 151 -3.70 -27.86 11.27
C CYS A 151 -4.81 -28.52 10.44
N GLU A 152 -4.48 -29.43 9.54
CA GLU A 152 -5.45 -30.15 8.68
C GLU A 152 -6.44 -31.01 9.50
N GLN A 153 -6.06 -31.44 10.70
CA GLN A 153 -6.95 -32.16 11.63
C GLN A 153 -8.10 -31.28 12.15
N ASN A 154 -7.89 -29.96 12.27
CA ASN A 154 -8.86 -29.04 12.89
C ASN A 154 -9.55 -28.12 11.87
N SER A 155 -8.89 -27.82 10.74
CA SER A 155 -9.40 -26.86 9.76
C SER A 155 -8.82 -27.09 8.37
N PRO A 156 -9.63 -26.96 7.29
CA PRO A 156 -9.15 -27.11 5.93
C PRO A 156 -8.08 -26.07 5.59
N ARG A 157 -7.10 -26.48 4.80
CA ARG A 157 -6.00 -25.59 4.40
C ARG A 157 -6.52 -24.43 3.53
N PRO A 158 -6.23 -23.16 3.91
CA PRO A 158 -6.60 -22.00 3.11
C PRO A 158 -6.05 -22.06 1.67
N ARG A 159 -6.79 -21.46 0.72
CA ARG A 159 -6.40 -21.39 -0.70
C ARG A 159 -5.02 -20.75 -0.87
N ARG A 160 -4.18 -21.35 -1.72
CA ARG A 160 -2.80 -20.90 -1.99
C ARG A 160 -2.62 -20.25 -3.36
N THR A 161 -3.66 -20.29 -4.20
CA THR A 161 -3.68 -19.79 -5.56
C THR A 161 -4.95 -18.97 -5.76
N GLN A 162 -4.84 -17.91 -6.55
CA GLN A 162 -5.98 -17.09 -6.97
C GLN A 162 -5.71 -16.53 -8.37
N THR A 163 -6.75 -16.46 -9.18
CA THR A 163 -6.72 -15.78 -10.47
C THR A 163 -6.50 -14.28 -10.28
N CYS A 164 -5.68 -13.68 -11.14
CA CYS A 164 -5.45 -12.24 -11.21
C CYS A 164 -5.55 -11.78 -12.66
N PHE A 165 -5.88 -10.50 -12.85
CA PHE A 165 -5.86 -9.85 -14.14
C PHE A 165 -5.09 -8.54 -13.98
N GLN A 166 -4.06 -8.31 -14.79
CA GLN A 166 -3.23 -7.10 -14.68
C GLN A 166 -3.78 -5.97 -15.54
N ARG A 167 -3.81 -6.18 -16.84
CA ARG A 167 -4.24 -5.22 -17.88
C ARG A 167 -4.37 -5.98 -19.19
N ASN A 168 -5.04 -5.44 -20.19
CA ASN A 168 -5.03 -6.06 -21.52
C ASN A 168 -3.58 -6.17 -22.06
N CYS A 169 -3.27 -7.30 -22.70
CA CYS A 169 -2.03 -7.44 -23.44
C CYS A 169 -2.09 -6.57 -24.69
N LYS A 170 -0.97 -5.92 -25.02
CA LYS A 170 -0.84 -5.22 -26.30
C LYS A 170 -0.65 -6.27 -27.38
N LEU A 171 -1.40 -6.16 -28.47
CA LEU A 171 -1.20 -6.94 -29.69
C LEU A 171 0.05 -6.45 -30.42
#